data_AF-A0A514BRD6-F1
#
_entry.id   AF-A0A514BRD6-F1
#
_cell.length_a   1.000
_cell.length_b   1.000
_cell.length_c   1.000
_cell.angle_alpha   90.00
_cell.angle_beta   90.00
_cell.angle_gamma   90.00
#
_symmetry.space_group_name_H-M   'P 1'
#
loop_
_entity.id
_entity.type
_entity.pdbx_description
1 polymer ?
#
loop_
_entity_poly.entity_id
_entity_poly.type
_entity_poly.pdbx_seq_one_letter_code
_entity_poly.pdbx_strand_id
1 'polypeptide(L)'
;MTERFPLFRLPAVTDNPADEVAWSKEQSGNECLGTATADFDGDGANDWLLGLTAKEGTGALVVVALARAEKWELHKLSARPEGRSRLYVSAEDPGTYDNLFDGPYEPGEVSSFVCPHSVAVFGATQSSGVAYCFKAGEWQHAWISD
;
A
#
# COMPACT_ATOMS: atom_id res chain seq x y z
N MET A 1 -7.25 -6.51 13.72
CA MET A 1 -6.29 -6.79 12.62
C MET A 1 -5.67 -8.18 12.75
N THR A 2 -5.08 -8.54 13.90
CA THR A 2 -4.49 -9.87 14.18
C THR A 2 -5.48 -11.03 14.09
N GLU A 3 -6.75 -10.85 14.42
CA GLU A 3 -7.77 -11.91 14.24
C GLU A 3 -8.12 -12.15 12.77
N ARG A 4 -8.09 -11.09 11.94
CA ARG A 4 -8.46 -11.18 10.53
C ARG A 4 -7.32 -11.73 9.67
N PHE A 5 -6.08 -11.45 10.05
CA PHE A 5 -4.87 -11.92 9.37
C PHE A 5 -3.92 -12.61 10.38
N PRO A 6 -4.30 -13.79 10.91
CA PRO A 6 -3.59 -14.42 12.03
C PRO A 6 -2.16 -14.86 11.70
N LEU A 7 -1.85 -15.03 10.41
CA LEU A 7 -0.51 -15.40 9.92
C LEU A 7 0.40 -14.19 9.69
N PHE A 8 -0.11 -12.97 9.82
CA PHE A 8 0.61 -11.74 9.58
C PHE A 8 0.70 -10.89 10.85
N ARG A 9 1.68 -10.01 10.89
CA ARG A 9 1.84 -8.99 11.94
C ARG A 9 2.05 -7.62 11.30
N LEU A 10 1.81 -6.59 12.11
CA LEU A 10 2.17 -5.23 11.76
C LEU A 10 3.68 -5.13 11.45
N PRO A 11 4.06 -4.24 10.53
CA PRO A 11 5.47 -3.97 10.24
C PRO A 11 6.12 -3.33 11.47
N ALA A 12 7.35 -3.73 11.73
CA ALA A 12 8.24 -3.10 12.69
C ALA A 12 9.29 -2.28 11.91
N VAL A 13 9.79 -1.20 12.49
CA VAL A 13 10.88 -0.41 11.87
C VAL A 13 12.08 -1.31 11.52
N THR A 14 12.38 -2.30 12.36
CA THR A 14 13.44 -3.30 12.15
C THR A 14 13.18 -4.30 11.03
N ASP A 15 12.04 -4.23 10.35
CA ASP A 15 11.78 -5.04 9.15
C ASP A 15 12.45 -4.48 7.90
N ASN A 16 12.91 -3.23 7.95
CA ASN A 16 13.57 -2.56 6.83
C ASN A 16 15.06 -2.29 7.12
N PRO A 17 15.89 -2.18 6.07
CA PRO A 17 17.28 -1.73 6.21
C PRO A 17 17.38 -0.37 6.92
N ALA A 18 18.40 -0.21 7.77
CA ALA A 18 18.54 0.99 8.62
C ALA A 18 18.78 2.27 7.80
N ASP A 19 19.42 2.14 6.64
CA ASP A 19 19.65 3.21 5.68
C ASP A 19 18.36 3.68 5.01
N GLU A 20 17.44 2.77 4.65
CA GLU A 20 16.11 3.14 4.13
C GLU A 20 15.26 3.85 5.19
N VAL A 21 15.30 3.36 6.43
CA VAL A 21 14.62 4.01 7.57
C VAL A 21 15.16 5.43 7.79
N ALA A 22 16.49 5.59 7.77
CA ALA A 22 17.13 6.89 7.95
C ALA A 22 16.77 7.86 6.82
N TRP A 23 16.80 7.39 5.56
CA TRP A 23 16.41 8.18 4.40
C TRP A 23 14.95 8.62 4.47
N SER A 24 14.02 7.72 4.79
CA SER A 24 12.60 8.07 4.88
C SER A 24 12.32 9.03 6.04
N LYS A 25 13.01 8.88 7.17
CA LYS A 25 12.94 9.84 8.26
C LYS A 25 13.39 11.24 7.82
N GLU A 26 14.45 11.32 7.02
CA GLU A 26 14.97 12.59 6.50
C GLU A 26 14.00 13.24 5.51
N GLN A 27 13.38 12.45 4.62
CA GLN A 27 12.49 12.99 3.58
C GLN A 27 11.06 13.27 4.06
N SER A 28 10.50 12.38 4.89
CA SER A 28 9.07 12.39 5.25
C SER A 28 8.82 12.60 6.75
N GLY A 29 9.86 12.55 7.59
CA GLY A 29 9.71 12.55 9.04
C GLY A 29 9.18 11.23 9.62
N ASN A 30 8.93 10.22 8.79
CA ASN A 30 8.37 8.93 9.18
C ASN A 30 9.44 7.82 9.13
N GLU A 31 9.55 7.05 10.21
CA GLU A 31 10.43 5.86 10.28
C GLU A 31 9.68 4.56 9.95
N CYS A 32 8.35 4.62 9.89
CA CYS A 32 7.46 3.48 9.66
C CYS A 32 7.14 3.35 8.17
N LEU A 33 8.06 2.75 7.42
CA LEU A 33 7.93 2.50 5.98
C LEU A 33 6.72 1.61 5.61
N GLY A 34 6.24 0.80 6.55
CA GLY A 34 5.11 -0.11 6.33
C GLY A 34 3.74 0.49 6.64
N THR A 35 3.65 1.80 6.92
CA THR A 35 2.36 2.46 7.20
C THR A 35 2.26 3.82 6.54
N ALA A 36 1.12 4.10 5.91
CA ALA A 36 0.74 5.42 5.41
C ALA A 36 -0.71 5.77 5.79
N THR A 37 -1.03 7.06 5.80
CA THR A 37 -2.35 7.58 6.17
C THR A 37 -2.77 8.65 5.17
N ALA A 38 -3.95 8.51 4.59
CA ALA A 38 -4.58 9.50 3.71
C ALA A 38 -6.07 9.15 3.55
N ASP A 39 -6.84 10.00 2.85
CA ASP A 39 -8.20 9.71 2.45
C ASP A 39 -8.17 8.91 1.13
N PHE A 40 -8.27 7.57 1.23
CA PHE A 40 -8.10 6.67 0.09
C PHE A 40 -9.41 6.36 -0.65
N ASP A 41 -10.57 6.77 -0.11
CA ASP A 41 -11.87 6.55 -0.74
C ASP A 41 -12.71 7.81 -0.96
N GLY A 42 -12.20 8.97 -0.53
CA GLY A 42 -12.80 10.29 -0.75
C GLY A 42 -13.91 10.64 0.24
N ASP A 43 -14.01 9.98 1.39
CA ASP A 43 -15.02 10.28 2.41
C ASP A 43 -14.63 11.42 3.37
N GLY A 44 -13.41 11.93 3.24
CA GLY A 44 -12.85 13.02 4.03
C GLY A 44 -12.26 12.59 5.37
N ALA A 45 -12.30 11.30 5.73
CA ALA A 45 -11.61 10.74 6.88
C ALA A 45 -10.26 10.14 6.48
N ASN A 46 -9.35 10.08 7.45
CA ASN A 46 -8.05 9.45 7.23
C ASN A 46 -8.16 7.92 7.40
N ASP A 47 -7.75 7.22 6.37
CA ASP A 47 -7.62 5.77 6.30
C ASP A 47 -6.18 5.33 6.58
N TRP A 48 -5.98 4.02 6.73
CA TRP A 48 -4.65 3.43 6.91
C TRP A 48 -4.29 2.48 5.78
N LEU A 49 -3.10 2.67 5.21
CA LEU A 49 -2.43 1.70 4.35
C LEU A 49 -1.34 0.99 5.14
N LEU A 50 -1.33 -0.34 5.06
CA LEU A 50 -0.53 -1.19 5.93
C LEU A 50 0.17 -2.29 5.12
N GLY A 51 1.50 -2.27 5.15
CA GLY A 51 2.36 -3.37 4.69
C GLY A 51 2.59 -4.37 5.81
N LEU A 52 1.80 -5.45 5.85
CA LEU A 52 1.91 -6.52 6.84
C LEU A 52 2.94 -7.57 6.42
N THR A 53 3.72 -8.04 7.38
CA THR A 53 4.70 -9.11 7.17
C THR A 53 4.23 -10.41 7.78
N ALA A 54 4.54 -11.53 7.11
CA ALA A 54 4.23 -12.85 7.65
C ALA A 54 4.97 -13.08 8.98
N LYS A 55 4.32 -13.77 9.91
CA LYS A 55 4.95 -14.15 11.19
C LYS A 55 6.07 -15.17 10.99
N GLU A 56 5.96 -15.98 9.95
CA GLU A 56 6.93 -16.98 9.51
C GLU A 56 7.19 -16.83 8.01
N GLY A 57 8.45 -16.99 7.58
CA GLY A 57 8.86 -16.83 6.18
C GLY A 57 9.03 -15.37 5.74
N THR A 58 8.91 -15.13 4.43
CA THR A 58 9.19 -13.84 3.77
C THR A 58 7.96 -13.20 3.13
N GLY A 59 6.77 -13.74 3.43
CA GLY A 59 5.50 -13.28 2.86
C GLY A 59 5.13 -11.85 3.25
N ALA A 60 4.39 -11.21 2.35
CA ALA A 60 3.94 -9.83 2.48
C ALA A 60 2.45 -9.72 2.13
N LEU A 61 1.75 -8.82 2.80
CA LEU A 61 0.32 -8.58 2.63
C LEU A 61 0.06 -7.07 2.74
N VAL A 62 -0.61 -6.49 1.74
CA VAL A 62 -0.98 -5.07 1.74
C VAL A 62 -2.47 -4.95 2.02
N VAL A 63 -2.81 -4.14 3.01
CA VAL A 63 -4.17 -3.92 3.47
C VAL A 63 -4.45 -2.43 3.57
N VAL A 64 -5.63 -2.01 3.12
CA VAL A 64 -6.21 -0.71 3.46
C VAL A 64 -7.28 -0.93 4.52
N ALA A 65 -7.25 -0.12 5.57
CA ALA A 65 -8.30 -0.01 6.57
C ALA A 65 -9.03 1.32 6.35
N LEU A 66 -10.21 1.24 5.75
CA LEU A 66 -11.07 2.39 5.50
C LEU A 66 -11.84 2.75 6.77
N ALA A 67 -11.80 4.02 7.14
CA ALA A 67 -12.53 4.56 8.26
C ALA A 67 -14.03 4.56 7.93
N ARG A 68 -14.83 3.95 8.79
CA ARG A 68 -16.29 4.07 8.77
C ARG A 68 -16.70 4.51 10.16
N ALA A 69 -17.73 5.33 10.27
CA ALA A 69 -18.23 5.94 11.53
C ALA A 69 -17.71 5.33 12.85
N GLU A 70 -17.99 4.05 13.12
CA GLU A 70 -17.54 3.35 14.34
C GLU A 70 -16.72 2.07 14.08
N LYS A 71 -16.30 1.80 12.84
CA LYS A 71 -15.63 0.55 12.46
C LYS A 71 -14.60 0.75 11.36
N TRP A 72 -13.66 -0.18 11.28
CA TRP A 72 -12.72 -0.25 10.16
C TRP A 72 -13.19 -1.29 9.15
N GLU A 73 -13.24 -0.91 7.89
CA GLU A 73 -13.45 -1.83 6.77
C GLU A 73 -12.10 -2.21 6.16
N LEU A 74 -11.79 -3.52 6.12
CA LEU A 74 -10.46 -4.00 5.71
C LEU A 74 -10.51 -4.54 4.29
N HIS A 75 -9.73 -3.94 3.40
CA HIS A 75 -9.54 -4.38 2.02
C HIS A 75 -8.14 -4.96 1.82
N LYS A 76 -8.06 -6.17 1.28
CA LYS A 76 -6.79 -6.76 0.86
C LYS A 76 -6.47 -6.29 -0.55
N LEU A 77 -5.37 -5.57 -0.72
CA LEU A 77 -4.92 -5.09 -2.02
C LEU A 77 -4.00 -6.10 -2.72
N SER A 78 -3.01 -6.63 -1.98
CA SER A 78 -2.03 -7.56 -2.51
C SER A 78 -1.60 -8.58 -1.46
N ALA A 79 -1.26 -9.79 -1.89
CA ALA A 79 -0.64 -10.80 -1.05
C ALA A 79 0.44 -11.53 -1.86
N ARG A 80 1.66 -11.60 -1.31
CA ARG A 80 2.79 -12.23 -1.99
C ARG A 80 3.44 -13.28 -1.09
N PRO A 81 3.84 -14.45 -1.64
CA PRO A 81 4.55 -15.46 -0.88
C PRO A 81 5.94 -14.98 -0.44
N GLU A 82 6.53 -14.04 -1.18
CA GLU A 82 7.80 -13.38 -0.90
C GLU A 82 7.64 -11.88 -1.16
N GLY A 83 8.31 -11.04 -0.36
CA GLY A 83 8.24 -9.59 -0.53
C GLY A 83 8.44 -8.77 0.74
N ARG A 84 8.82 -9.40 1.87
CA ARG A 84 9.07 -8.71 3.14
C ARG A 84 10.01 -7.51 3.00
N SER A 85 11.05 -7.60 2.17
CA SER A 85 12.02 -6.52 1.93
C SER A 85 11.51 -5.39 1.03
N ARG A 86 10.23 -5.44 0.62
CA ARG A 86 9.56 -4.46 -0.24
C ARG A 86 8.26 -3.99 0.41
N LEU A 87 8.19 -3.94 1.74
CA LEU A 87 7.02 -3.45 2.47
C LEU A 87 7.10 -1.93 2.67
N TYR A 88 7.48 -1.21 1.62
CA TYR A 88 7.32 0.23 1.58
C TYR A 88 5.93 0.54 1.07
N VAL A 89 5.21 1.37 1.82
CA VAL A 89 3.92 1.92 1.43
C VAL A 89 3.92 3.43 1.54
N SER A 90 3.26 4.10 0.60
CA SER A 90 3.09 5.55 0.61
C SER A 90 1.67 5.93 0.21
N ALA A 91 1.30 7.16 0.55
CA ALA A 91 0.11 7.80 0.03
C ALA A 91 0.57 8.85 -1.00
N GLU A 92 0.12 8.70 -2.23
CA GLU A 92 0.41 9.64 -3.31
C GLU A 92 -0.79 10.54 -3.60
N ASP A 93 -0.52 11.65 -4.29
CA ASP A 93 -1.53 12.64 -4.63
C ASP A 93 -2.59 12.11 -5.63
N PRO A 94 -3.82 12.65 -5.59
CA PRO A 94 -4.81 12.40 -6.64
C PRO A 94 -4.27 12.76 -8.02
N GLY A 95 -4.61 11.96 -9.03
CA GLY A 95 -4.09 12.19 -10.38
C GLY A 95 -4.32 11.05 -11.35
N THR A 96 -3.60 11.12 -12.47
CA THR A 96 -3.58 10.09 -13.50
C THR A 96 -2.37 9.20 -13.30
N TYR A 97 -2.59 7.89 -13.32
CA TYR A 97 -1.56 6.88 -13.17
C TYR A 97 -1.63 5.92 -14.35
N ASP A 98 -0.55 5.87 -15.12
CA ASP A 98 -0.42 4.99 -16.28
C ASP A 98 0.37 3.74 -15.92
N ASN A 99 -0.08 2.59 -16.43
CA ASN A 99 0.58 1.32 -16.20
C ASN A 99 1.83 1.20 -17.07
N LEU A 100 2.94 0.81 -16.46
CA LEU A 100 4.23 0.64 -17.13
C LEU A 100 4.41 -0.69 -17.85
N PHE A 101 3.61 -1.70 -17.53
CA PHE A 101 3.78 -3.03 -18.11
C PHE A 101 2.74 -3.30 -19.20
N ASP A 102 3.25 -3.66 -20.38
CA ASP A 102 2.45 -4.28 -21.43
C ASP A 102 2.38 -5.80 -21.17
N GLY A 103 1.20 -6.29 -20.79
CA GLY A 103 1.00 -7.70 -20.46
C GLY A 103 -0.46 -8.04 -20.17
N PRO A 104 -0.76 -9.32 -19.88
CA PRO A 104 -2.08 -9.70 -19.39
C PRO A 104 -2.30 -9.08 -18.00
N TYR A 105 -3.37 -8.29 -17.88
CA TYR A 105 -3.74 -7.63 -16.64
C TYR A 105 -4.20 -8.60 -15.56
N GLU A 106 -3.71 -8.37 -14.34
CA GLU A 106 -4.22 -9.00 -13.12
C GLU A 106 -5.65 -8.49 -12.80
N PRO A 107 -6.41 -9.19 -11.95
CA PRO A 107 -7.73 -8.72 -11.52
C PRO A 107 -7.67 -7.33 -10.89
N GLY A 108 -8.41 -6.38 -11.46
CA GLY A 108 -8.40 -4.97 -11.04
C GLY A 108 -7.26 -4.15 -11.61
N GLU A 109 -6.35 -4.76 -12.38
CA GLU A 109 -5.29 -4.03 -13.09
C GLU A 109 -5.89 -3.35 -14.34
N VAL A 110 -5.49 -2.11 -14.58
CA VAL A 110 -5.90 -1.31 -15.74
C VAL A 110 -4.71 -0.69 -16.43
N SER A 111 -4.87 -0.29 -17.69
CA SER A 111 -3.83 0.39 -18.46
C SER A 111 -3.53 1.80 -17.91
N SER A 112 -4.54 2.46 -17.37
CA SER A 112 -4.46 3.78 -16.76
C SER A 112 -5.71 4.03 -15.92
N PHE A 113 -5.59 4.81 -14.85
CA PHE A 113 -6.74 5.32 -14.12
C PHE A 113 -6.55 6.77 -13.70
N VAL A 114 -7.69 7.46 -13.50
CA VAL A 114 -7.75 8.77 -12.84
C VAL A 114 -8.36 8.57 -11.46
N CYS A 115 -7.58 8.87 -10.43
CA CYS A 115 -7.99 8.82 -9.04
C CYS A 115 -8.34 10.22 -8.51
N PRO A 116 -9.57 10.43 -7.99
CA PRO A 116 -10.00 11.74 -7.51
C PRO A 116 -9.53 12.07 -6.08
N HIS A 117 -9.01 11.09 -5.35
CA HIS A 117 -8.50 11.19 -3.98
C HIS A 117 -7.12 10.51 -3.89
N SER A 118 -6.54 10.47 -2.70
CA SER A 118 -5.20 9.93 -2.50
C SER A 118 -5.09 8.48 -2.96
N VAL A 119 -3.89 8.12 -3.41
CA VAL A 119 -3.58 6.82 -4.02
C VAL A 119 -2.72 6.01 -3.07
N ALA A 120 -3.11 4.76 -2.85
CA ALA A 120 -2.36 3.83 -2.03
C ALA A 120 -1.24 3.20 -2.87
N VAL A 121 0.02 3.47 -2.54
CA VAL A 121 1.16 2.90 -3.26
C VAL A 121 1.88 1.88 -2.39
N PHE A 122 2.24 0.77 -3.01
CA PHE A 122 3.05 -0.29 -2.42
C PHE A 122 4.21 -0.64 -3.35
N GLY A 123 5.43 -0.76 -2.83
CA GLY A 123 6.59 -1.11 -3.63
C GLY A 123 7.88 -1.15 -2.83
N ALA A 124 9.00 -0.95 -3.51
CA ALA A 124 10.27 -0.61 -2.88
C ALA A 124 10.67 0.79 -3.32
N THR A 125 11.25 1.57 -2.41
CA THR A 125 11.92 2.84 -2.71
C THR A 125 12.87 2.64 -3.91
N GLN A 126 12.72 3.45 -4.96
CA GLN A 126 13.52 3.40 -6.19
C GLN A 126 13.29 2.15 -7.06
N SER A 127 12.12 1.51 -6.97
CA SER A 127 11.72 0.37 -7.81
C SER A 127 10.31 0.53 -8.37
N SER A 128 9.85 -0.45 -9.16
CA SER A 128 8.47 -0.47 -9.61
C SER A 128 7.51 -0.67 -8.43
N GLY A 129 6.53 0.23 -8.34
CA GLY A 129 5.45 0.19 -7.36
C GLY A 129 4.13 -0.25 -8.00
N VAL A 130 3.12 -0.44 -7.15
CA VAL A 130 1.73 -0.62 -7.57
C VAL A 130 0.91 0.48 -6.94
N ALA A 131 0.26 1.27 -7.78
CA ALA A 131 -0.67 2.31 -7.37
C ALA A 131 -2.09 1.76 -7.35
N TYR A 132 -2.79 1.92 -6.24
CA TYR A 132 -4.17 1.48 -6.03
C TYR A 132 -5.09 2.68 -5.82
N CYS A 133 -6.18 2.72 -6.58
CA CYS A 133 -7.25 3.70 -6.43
C CYS A 133 -8.56 2.98 -6.09
N PHE A 134 -9.24 3.44 -5.05
CA PHE A 134 -10.61 3.02 -4.78
C PHE A 134 -11.58 3.87 -5.60
N LYS A 135 -12.43 3.26 -6.42
CA LYS A 135 -13.39 4.02 -7.23
C LYS A 135 -14.67 3.23 -7.40
N ALA A 136 -15.79 3.87 -7.10
CA ALA A 136 -17.13 3.27 -7.22
C ALA A 136 -17.27 1.91 -6.48
N GLY A 137 -16.59 1.74 -5.34
CA GLY A 137 -16.66 0.52 -4.53
C GLY A 137 -15.63 -0.55 -4.88
N GLU A 138 -14.78 -0.32 -5.88
CA GLU A 138 -13.80 -1.28 -6.37
C GLU A 138 -12.38 -0.72 -6.33
N TRP A 139 -11.40 -1.60 -6.12
CA TRP A 139 -9.99 -1.24 -6.20
C TRP A 139 -9.46 -1.48 -7.61
N GLN A 140 -8.95 -0.43 -8.23
CA GLN A 140 -8.23 -0.47 -9.50
C GLN A 140 -6.75 -0.27 -9.23
N HIS A 141 -5.88 -0.84 -10.06
CA HIS A 141 -4.45 -0.65 -9.92
C HIS A 141 -3.68 -0.60 -11.23
N ALA A 142 -2.48 -0.04 -11.15
CA ALA A 142 -1.52 0.05 -12.23
C ALA A 142 -0.11 -0.06 -11.65
N TRP A 143 0.80 -0.64 -12.41
CA TRP A 143 2.21 -0.67 -12.04
C TRP A 143 2.89 0.63 -12.46
N ILE A 144 3.62 1.25 -11.55
CA ILE A 144 4.22 2.57 -11.71
C ILE A 144 5.72 2.54 -11.44
N SER A 145 6.44 3.58 -11.88
CA SER A 145 7.81 3.84 -11.44
C SER A 145 7.72 4.88 -10.34
N ASP A 146 8.46 4.65 -9.26
CA ASP A 146 8.91 5.73 -8.37
C ASP A 146 9.83 6.68 -9.17
#